data_AF-A0A1Q7XY79-F1
#
_entry.id   AF-A0A1Q7XY79-F1
#
_cell.length_a   1.000
_cell.length_b   1.000
_cell.length_c   1.000
_cell.angle_alpha   90.00
_cell.angle_beta   90.00
_cell.angle_gamma   90.00
#
_symmetry.space_group_name_H-M   'P 1'
#
loop_
_entity.id
_entity.type
_entity.pdbx_description
1 polymer ?
#
loop_
_entity_poly.entity_id
_entity_poly.type
_entity_poly.pdbx_seq_one_letter_code
_entity_poly.pdbx_strand_id
1 'polypeptide(L)'
;MARAAGLASFALVFAATYYATTLALWAGHWFSHLPWSPLRTFHLAGHHTLYPDSRHTRSTQFHYGSGRASSIPALLPWLVIEATLAWVLDAGWRLAVAIGEIVVLVVLFNAVHTQFHLLAPGLERRRWFRTARRRHELHHDADVNFMVGDHFWDRVFGTFREATPPAEVLRA
;
A
#
# COMPACT_ATOMS: atom_id res chain seq x y z
N MET A 1 6.34 -34.45 -15.23
CA MET A 1 6.27 -34.22 -13.77
C MET A 1 7.14 -33.03 -13.33
N ALA A 2 8.42 -32.93 -13.71
CA ALA A 2 9.30 -31.79 -13.34
C ALA A 2 8.78 -30.39 -13.72
N ARG A 3 8.17 -30.22 -14.91
CA ARG A 3 7.59 -28.93 -15.35
C ARG A 3 6.38 -28.49 -14.52
N ALA A 4 5.53 -29.43 -14.10
CA ALA A 4 4.37 -29.14 -13.26
C ALA A 4 4.79 -28.76 -11.83
N ALA A 5 5.83 -29.41 -11.30
CA ALA A 5 6.44 -29.04 -10.02
C ALA A 5 7.10 -27.64 -10.07
N GLY A 6 7.72 -27.28 -11.20
CA GLY A 6 8.26 -25.94 -11.44
C GLY A 6 7.19 -24.84 -11.47
N LEU A 7 6.07 -25.07 -12.17
CA LEU A 7 4.96 -24.11 -12.25
C LEU A 7 4.23 -23.94 -10.91
N ALA A 8 3.97 -25.04 -10.18
CA ALA A 8 3.38 -24.97 -8.85
C ALA A 8 4.30 -24.23 -7.86
N SER A 9 5.61 -24.47 -7.94
CA SER A 9 6.59 -23.74 -7.16
C SER A 9 6.63 -22.25 -7.52
N PHE A 10 6.46 -21.88 -8.79
CA PHE A 10 6.42 -20.49 -9.23
C PHE A 10 5.17 -19.79 -8.69
N ALA A 11 3.99 -20.35 -8.91
CA ALA A 11 2.73 -19.79 -8.40
C ALA A 11 2.72 -19.61 -6.88
N LEU A 12 3.32 -20.55 -6.15
CA LEU A 12 3.45 -20.46 -4.70
C LEU A 12 4.36 -19.30 -4.27
N VAL A 13 5.52 -19.14 -4.91
CA VAL A 13 6.42 -18.01 -4.64
C VAL A 13 5.69 -16.69 -4.89
N PHE A 14 5.02 -16.55 -6.03
CA PHE A 14 4.27 -15.32 -6.34
C PHE A 14 3.19 -15.00 -5.31
N ALA A 15 2.36 -15.99 -4.97
CA ALA A 15 1.31 -15.77 -3.97
C ALA A 15 1.89 -15.44 -2.59
N ALA A 16 2.93 -16.15 -2.16
CA ALA A 16 3.57 -15.93 -0.88
C ALA A 16 4.23 -14.54 -0.81
N THR A 17 4.99 -14.17 -1.83
CA THR A 17 5.64 -12.87 -1.94
C THR A 17 4.60 -11.75 -2.00
N TYR A 18 3.53 -11.89 -2.81
CA TYR A 18 2.44 -10.90 -2.84
C TYR A 18 1.85 -10.63 -1.45
N TYR A 19 1.48 -11.68 -0.71
CA TYR A 19 0.90 -11.51 0.61
C TYR A 19 1.92 -11.01 1.65
N ALA A 20 3.19 -11.41 1.54
CA ALA A 20 4.27 -10.90 2.38
C ALA A 20 4.53 -9.40 2.13
N THR A 21 4.60 -8.98 0.87
CA THR A 21 4.86 -7.57 0.51
C THR A 21 3.70 -6.69 0.92
N THR A 22 2.46 -7.12 0.64
CA THR A 22 1.28 -6.36 1.06
C THR A 22 1.16 -6.29 2.58
N LEU A 23 1.63 -7.31 3.32
CA LEU A 23 1.71 -7.26 4.78
C LEU A 23 2.78 -6.27 5.24
N ALA A 24 3.97 -6.28 4.64
CA ALA A 24 5.05 -5.37 4.98
C ALA A 24 4.65 -3.90 4.75
N LEU A 25 3.99 -3.62 3.62
CA LEU A 25 3.44 -2.30 3.31
C LEU A 25 2.35 -1.87 4.30
N TRP A 26 1.40 -2.77 4.58
CA TRP A 26 0.36 -2.52 5.58
C TRP A 26 0.95 -2.25 6.97
N ALA A 27 1.91 -3.07 7.41
CA ALA A 27 2.54 -2.97 8.71
C ALA A 27 3.32 -1.66 8.86
N GLY A 28 4.07 -1.26 7.84
CA GLY A 28 4.79 0.02 7.86
C GLY A 28 3.86 1.22 7.92
N HIS A 29 2.76 1.16 7.18
CA HIS A 29 1.77 2.22 7.23
C HIS A 29 1.05 2.27 8.58
N TRP A 30 0.47 1.16 9.04
CA TRP A 30 -0.21 1.05 10.33
C TRP A 30 0.70 1.47 11.49
N PHE A 31 1.94 0.98 11.52
CA PHE A 31 2.89 1.27 12.59
C PHE A 31 3.20 2.77 12.65
N SER A 32 3.24 3.47 11.52
CA SER A 32 3.41 4.92 11.48
C SER A 32 2.21 5.71 12.05
N HIS A 33 1.03 5.11 12.19
CA HIS A 33 -0.12 5.76 12.84
C HIS A 33 -0.15 5.57 14.36
N LEU A 34 0.71 4.71 14.92
CA LEU A 34 0.78 4.54 16.38
C LEU A 34 1.35 5.81 17.04
N PRO A 35 0.83 6.24 18.21
CA PRO A 35 1.24 7.48 18.85
C PRO A 35 2.70 7.47 19.33
N TRP A 36 3.23 6.29 19.67
CA TRP A 36 4.59 6.08 20.17
C TRP A 36 5.58 5.65 19.07
N SER A 37 5.14 5.51 17.82
CA SER A 37 6.01 5.03 16.76
C SER A 37 7.07 6.07 16.41
N PRO A 38 8.37 5.69 16.33
CA PRO A 38 9.40 6.57 15.83
C PRO A 38 9.22 6.90 14.34
N LEU A 39 8.42 6.12 13.63
CA LEU A 39 8.11 6.32 12.21
C LEU A 39 6.90 7.23 11.99
N ARG A 40 6.28 7.73 13.06
CA ARG A 40 5.09 8.59 13.01
C ARG A 40 5.32 9.86 12.20
N THR A 41 6.45 10.53 12.42
CA THR A 41 6.77 11.79 11.74
C THR A 41 6.90 11.62 10.21
N PHE A 42 7.43 10.48 9.77
CA PHE A 42 7.68 10.19 8.35
C PHE A 42 6.40 9.97 7.54
N HIS A 43 5.28 9.68 8.20
CA HIS A 43 3.99 9.53 7.54
C HIS A 43 3.03 10.69 7.87
N LEU A 44 2.76 10.92 9.16
CA LEU A 44 1.75 11.90 9.57
C LEU A 44 2.23 13.35 9.43
N ALA A 45 3.48 13.64 9.82
CA ALA A 45 4.00 15.01 9.67
C ALA A 45 4.48 15.30 8.24
N GLY A 46 4.45 14.30 7.36
CA GLY A 46 4.75 14.42 5.94
C GLY A 46 3.51 14.33 5.06
N HIS A 47 3.12 13.10 4.72
CA HIS A 47 2.00 12.82 3.82
C HIS A 47 0.69 13.45 4.31
N HIS A 48 0.32 13.26 5.58
CA HIS A 48 -0.90 13.88 6.13
C HIS A 48 -0.76 15.38 6.41
N THR A 49 0.44 15.98 6.36
CA THR A 49 0.53 17.45 6.36
C THR A 49 0.20 18.02 4.98
N LEU A 50 0.64 17.33 3.92
CA LEU A 50 0.40 17.72 2.53
C LEU A 50 -1.03 17.40 2.07
N TYR A 51 -1.61 16.35 2.63
CA TYR A 51 -2.96 15.86 2.36
C TYR A 51 -3.66 15.65 3.70
N PRO A 52 -4.25 16.69 4.31
CA PRO A 52 -4.63 16.64 5.73
C PRO A 52 -5.93 15.93 6.05
N ASP A 53 -6.86 15.87 5.11
CA ASP A 53 -8.17 15.26 5.31
C ASP A 53 -8.78 14.88 3.96
N SER A 54 -9.89 14.14 3.98
CA SER A 54 -10.63 13.68 2.79
C SER A 54 -10.96 14.79 1.80
N ARG A 55 -11.20 16.03 2.25
CA ARG A 55 -11.54 17.19 1.40
C ARG A 55 -10.31 17.81 0.73
N HIS A 56 -9.14 17.66 1.34
CA HIS A 56 -7.87 18.21 0.89
C HIS A 56 -6.87 17.14 0.43
N THR A 57 -7.33 15.93 0.14
CA THR A 57 -6.47 14.82 -0.35
C THR A 57 -6.01 14.96 -1.79
N ARG A 58 -6.46 15.95 -2.56
CA ARG A 58 -6.22 15.98 -4.01
C ARG A 58 -5.53 17.26 -4.47
N SER A 59 -4.61 17.12 -5.42
CA SER A 59 -3.85 18.21 -6.02
C SER A 59 -3.67 18.01 -7.53
N THR A 60 -3.25 19.05 -8.25
CA THR A 60 -2.97 18.97 -9.70
C THR A 60 -1.72 18.15 -10.02
N GLN A 61 -0.78 18.09 -9.08
CA GLN A 61 0.43 17.28 -9.11
C GLN A 61 0.67 16.62 -7.76
N PHE A 62 1.34 15.48 -7.74
CA PHE A 62 1.63 14.79 -6.48
C PHE A 62 2.75 15.49 -5.70
N HIS A 63 2.56 15.67 -4.40
CA HIS A 63 3.53 16.30 -3.51
C HIS A 63 4.21 15.24 -2.65
N TYR A 64 5.54 15.19 -2.72
CA TYR A 64 6.36 14.33 -1.88
C TYR A 64 6.89 15.12 -0.67
N GLY A 65 6.76 14.53 0.53
CA GLY A 65 7.51 15.00 1.68
C GLY A 65 8.99 14.68 1.56
N SER A 66 9.85 15.48 2.18
CA SER A 66 11.31 15.32 2.16
C SER A 66 11.88 15.22 3.57
N GLY A 67 13.09 14.68 3.71
CA GLY A 67 13.75 14.51 5.02
C GLY A 67 12.87 13.73 6.01
N ARG A 68 12.55 14.34 7.16
CA ARG A 68 11.69 13.74 8.19
C ARG A 68 10.21 13.65 7.83
N ALA A 69 9.81 14.26 6.72
CA ALA A 69 8.46 14.18 6.14
C ALA A 69 8.39 13.18 4.97
N SER A 70 9.49 12.54 4.57
CA SER A 70 9.44 11.47 3.55
C SER A 70 8.78 10.23 4.12
N SER A 71 7.89 9.58 3.37
CA SER A 71 7.27 8.32 3.79
C SER A 71 8.10 7.08 3.50
N ILE A 72 9.25 7.22 2.83
CA ILE A 72 10.15 6.09 2.54
C ILE A 72 10.65 5.41 3.83
N PRO A 73 11.13 6.14 4.85
CA PRO A 73 11.60 5.52 6.10
C PRO A 73 10.51 4.81 6.90
N ALA A 74 9.23 5.12 6.67
CA ALA A 74 8.11 4.41 7.30
C ALA A 74 7.97 2.97 6.77
N LEU A 75 8.32 2.75 5.50
CA LEU A 75 8.14 1.46 4.81
C LEU A 75 9.43 0.63 4.78
N LEU A 76 10.59 1.30 4.68
CA LEU A 76 11.88 0.64 4.42
C LEU A 76 12.24 -0.47 5.43
N PRO A 77 12.08 -0.31 6.76
CA PRO A 77 12.42 -1.38 7.71
C PRO A 77 11.65 -2.69 7.44
N TRP A 78 10.38 -2.58 7.06
CA TRP A 78 9.50 -3.73 6.81
C TRP A 78 9.88 -4.45 5.52
N LEU A 79 10.22 -3.71 4.47
CA LEU A 79 10.71 -4.28 3.21
C LEU A 79 12.10 -4.90 3.37
N VAL A 80 12.96 -4.36 4.24
CA VAL A 80 14.26 -4.96 4.57
C VAL A 80 14.09 -6.27 5.34
N ILE A 81 13.16 -6.32 6.29
CA ILE A 81 12.81 -7.56 7.00
C ILE A 81 12.31 -8.61 5.99
N GLU A 82 11.38 -8.25 5.11
CA GLU A 82 10.86 -9.13 4.07
C GLU A 82 11.97 -9.65 3.14
N ALA A 83 12.81 -8.76 2.60
CA ALA A 83 13.91 -9.14 1.71
C ALA A 83 14.93 -10.06 2.42
N THR A 84 15.17 -9.83 3.71
CA THR A 84 16.04 -10.69 4.54
C THR A 84 15.41 -12.08 4.71
N LEU A 85 14.10 -12.16 4.98
CA LEU A 85 13.39 -13.43 5.08
C LEU A 85 13.40 -14.17 3.74
N ALA A 86 13.16 -13.48 2.63
CA ALA A 86 13.25 -14.07 1.29
C ALA A 86 14.66 -14.61 1.02
N TRP A 87 15.71 -13.89 1.40
CA TRP A 87 17.09 -14.37 1.26
C TRP A 87 17.40 -15.64 2.07
N VAL A 88 16.79 -15.79 3.25
CA VAL A 88 16.96 -16.98 4.10
C VAL A 88 16.11 -18.17 3.60
N LEU A 89 14.90 -17.91 3.12
CA LEU A 89 13.91 -18.94 2.80
C LEU A 89 13.97 -19.41 1.34
N ASP A 90 14.39 -18.54 0.43
CA ASP A 90 14.51 -18.81 -1.00
C ASP A 90 15.97 -18.92 -1.46
N ALA A 91 16.18 -19.64 -2.56
CA ALA A 91 17.50 -19.81 -3.16
C ALA A 91 17.45 -19.80 -4.68
N GLY A 92 18.59 -19.45 -5.30
CA GLY A 92 18.75 -19.43 -6.75
C GLY A 92 17.74 -18.51 -7.44
N TRP A 93 17.06 -19.03 -8.47
CA TRP A 93 16.13 -18.22 -9.27
C TRP A 93 14.89 -17.76 -8.50
N ARG A 94 14.47 -18.48 -7.44
CA ARG A 94 13.29 -18.11 -6.64
C ARG A 94 13.50 -16.79 -5.90
N LEU A 95 14.70 -16.61 -5.34
CA LEU A 95 15.08 -15.36 -4.69
C LEU A 95 15.03 -14.20 -5.69
N ALA A 96 15.58 -14.37 -6.89
CA ALA A 96 15.55 -13.33 -7.92
C ALA A 96 14.11 -12.96 -8.33
N VAL A 97 13.22 -13.96 -8.43
CA VAL A 97 11.79 -13.75 -8.70
C VAL A 97 11.12 -13.00 -7.56
N ALA A 98 11.31 -13.42 -6.31
CA ALA A 98 10.71 -12.79 -5.13
C ALA A 98 11.16 -11.32 -5.01
N ILE A 99 12.46 -11.04 -5.11
CA ILE A 99 12.99 -9.66 -5.08
C ILE A 99 12.43 -8.83 -6.24
N GLY A 100 12.36 -9.40 -7.45
CA GLY A 100 11.79 -8.72 -8.61
C GLY A 100 10.32 -8.36 -8.40
N GLU A 101 9.54 -9.29 -7.83
CA GLU A 101 8.14 -9.06 -7.51
C GLU A 101 7.95 -8.01 -6.41
N ILE A 102 8.72 -8.05 -5.33
CA ILE A 102 8.69 -7.02 -4.26
C ILE A 102 8.86 -5.63 -4.88
N VAL A 103 9.88 -5.45 -5.73
CA VAL A 103 10.14 -4.16 -6.40
C VAL A 103 8.95 -3.73 -7.26
N VAL A 104 8.42 -4.64 -8.09
CA VAL A 104 7.27 -4.35 -8.95
C VAL A 104 6.05 -3.96 -8.13
N LEU A 105 5.74 -4.69 -7.05
CA LEU A 105 4.60 -4.40 -6.19
C LEU A 105 4.74 -3.05 -5.49
N VAL A 106 5.91 -2.74 -4.92
CA VAL A 106 6.18 -1.43 -4.29
C VAL A 106 5.98 -0.29 -5.29
N VAL A 107 6.51 -0.43 -6.51
CA VAL A 107 6.33 0.57 -7.58
C VAL A 107 4.86 0.71 -7.98
N LEU A 108 4.14 -0.40 -8.16
CA LEU A 108 2.74 -0.39 -8.56
C LEU A 108 1.84 0.22 -7.49
N PHE A 109 1.99 -0.19 -6.22
CA PHE A 109 1.20 0.38 -5.12
C PHE A 109 1.50 1.87 -4.94
N ASN A 110 2.78 2.28 -5.03
CA ASN A 110 3.13 3.70 -4.99
C ASN A 110 2.52 4.47 -6.18
N ALA A 111 2.55 3.93 -7.39
CA ALA A 111 1.92 4.55 -8.55
C ALA A 111 0.41 4.70 -8.38
N VAL A 112 -0.28 3.68 -7.87
CA VAL A 112 -1.73 3.75 -7.58
C VAL A 112 -2.02 4.77 -6.48
N HIS A 113 -1.24 4.79 -5.40
CA HIS A 113 -1.36 5.77 -4.32
C HIS A 113 -1.16 7.19 -4.81
N THR A 114 -0.14 7.43 -5.64
CA THR A 114 0.06 8.72 -6.31
C THR A 114 -1.19 9.15 -7.08
N GLN A 115 -1.81 8.24 -7.85
CA GLN A 115 -3.04 8.55 -8.59
C GLN A 115 -4.23 8.88 -7.68
N PHE A 116 -4.31 8.34 -6.45
CA PHE A 116 -5.38 8.70 -5.51
C PHE A 116 -5.37 10.19 -5.14
N HIS A 117 -4.18 10.80 -5.15
CA HIS A 117 -4.00 12.20 -4.76
C HIS A 117 -4.04 13.18 -5.94
N LEU A 118 -4.30 12.72 -7.18
CA LEU A 118 -4.41 13.59 -8.34
C LEU A 118 -5.87 13.98 -8.62
N LEU A 119 -6.09 15.23 -9.05
CA LEU A 119 -7.40 15.72 -9.49
C LEU A 119 -7.87 15.07 -10.81
N ALA A 120 -6.94 14.72 -11.70
CA ALA A 120 -7.23 14.09 -12.99
C ALA A 120 -6.46 12.78 -13.17
N PRO A 121 -6.79 11.71 -12.42
CA PRO A 121 -6.03 10.46 -12.48
C PRO A 121 -6.37 9.65 -13.74
N GLY A 122 -5.36 9.00 -14.31
CA GLY A 122 -5.53 8.16 -15.51
C GLY A 122 -6.43 6.93 -15.28
N LEU A 123 -6.61 6.53 -14.01
CA LEU A 123 -7.39 5.36 -13.60
C LEU A 123 -8.84 5.67 -13.22
N GLU A 124 -9.30 6.92 -13.31
CA GLU A 124 -10.62 7.36 -12.84
C GLU A 124 -11.78 6.50 -13.38
N ARG A 125 -11.66 6.03 -14.63
CA ARG A 125 -12.69 5.21 -15.29
C ARG A 125 -12.87 3.84 -14.65
N ARG A 126 -11.91 3.33 -13.88
CA ARG A 126 -11.96 2.00 -13.27
C ARG A 126 -12.75 2.03 -11.96
N ARG A 127 -13.79 1.19 -11.84
CA ARG A 127 -14.63 1.10 -10.64
C ARG A 127 -13.82 0.75 -9.39
N TRP A 128 -12.95 -0.25 -9.48
CA TRP A 128 -12.10 -0.68 -8.36
C TRP A 128 -11.22 0.47 -7.84
N PHE A 129 -10.69 1.29 -8.74
CA PHE A 129 -9.84 2.44 -8.40
C PHE A 129 -10.64 3.50 -7.63
N ARG A 130 -11.84 3.86 -8.12
CA ARG A 130 -12.71 4.81 -7.40
C ARG A 130 -13.11 4.30 -6.03
N THR A 131 -13.38 3.00 -5.89
CA THR A 131 -13.71 2.38 -4.60
C THR A 131 -12.50 2.41 -3.65
N ALA A 132 -11.32 2.01 -4.11
CA ALA A 132 -10.11 2.04 -3.30
C ALA A 132 -9.71 3.47 -2.91
N ARG A 133 -9.80 4.43 -3.85
CA ARG A 133 -9.53 5.85 -3.56
C ARG A 133 -10.43 6.39 -2.46
N ARG A 134 -11.73 6.08 -2.45
CA ARG A 134 -12.64 6.53 -1.39
C ARG A 134 -12.28 5.95 -0.01
N ARG A 135 -11.83 4.70 0.04
CA ARG A 135 -11.33 4.09 1.28
C ARG A 135 -10.06 4.77 1.77
N HIS A 136 -9.19 5.14 0.84
CA HIS A 136 -8.00 5.93 1.12
C HIS A 136 -8.33 7.36 1.56
N GLU A 137 -9.34 8.01 0.98
CA GLU A 137 -9.82 9.31 1.45
C GLU A 137 -10.34 9.23 2.89
N LEU A 138 -11.07 8.17 3.25
CA LEU A 138 -11.50 7.94 4.63
C LEU A 138 -10.32 7.69 5.59
N HIS A 139 -9.27 7.04 5.12
CA HIS A 139 -8.03 6.86 5.89
C HIS A 139 -7.37 8.20 6.26
N HIS A 140 -7.51 9.23 5.41
CA HIS A 140 -7.01 10.57 5.72
C HIS A 140 -7.72 11.21 6.92
N ASP A 141 -8.94 10.78 7.23
CA ASP A 141 -9.73 11.28 8.36
C ASP A 141 -9.64 10.39 9.61
N ALA A 142 -9.20 9.14 9.49
CA ALA A 142 -9.21 8.15 10.55
C ALA A 142 -8.18 7.03 10.35
N ASP A 143 -7.68 6.47 11.46
CA ASP A 143 -6.71 5.37 11.48
C ASP A 143 -7.33 4.02 11.04
N VAL A 144 -7.75 3.92 9.78
CA VAL A 144 -8.38 2.75 9.13
C VAL A 144 -7.87 2.61 7.70
N ASN A 145 -8.09 1.47 7.03
CA ASN A 145 -7.77 1.26 5.61
C ASN A 145 -6.31 1.59 5.22
N PHE A 146 -5.35 1.05 5.95
CA PHE A 146 -3.93 1.35 5.76
C PHE A 146 -3.39 0.83 4.42
N MET A 147 -4.02 -0.16 3.78
CA MET A 147 -3.47 -0.66 2.53
C MET A 147 -4.01 0.11 1.31
N VAL A 148 -3.15 0.28 0.31
CA VAL A 148 -3.52 0.90 -0.97
C VAL A 148 -4.07 -0.17 -1.90
N GLY A 149 -5.35 -0.10 -2.27
CA GLY A 149 -5.94 -0.93 -3.33
C GLY A 149 -6.41 -2.34 -2.90
N ASP A 150 -5.58 -3.12 -2.22
CA ASP A 150 -5.95 -4.42 -1.63
C ASP A 150 -6.13 -4.28 -0.11
N HIS A 151 -7.32 -4.52 0.42
CA HIS A 151 -7.59 -4.39 1.86
C HIS A 151 -7.67 -5.73 2.59
N PHE A 152 -7.02 -6.79 2.08
CA PHE A 152 -6.98 -8.09 2.75
C PHE A 152 -6.47 -7.97 4.20
N TRP A 153 -5.30 -7.37 4.41
CA TRP A 153 -4.71 -7.22 5.75
C TRP A 153 -5.51 -6.29 6.65
N ASP A 154 -6.12 -5.24 6.09
CA ASP A 154 -7.05 -4.41 6.87
C ASP A 154 -8.23 -5.21 7.42
N ARG A 155 -8.75 -6.18 6.66
CA ARG A 155 -9.82 -7.06 7.15
C ARG A 155 -9.31 -8.04 8.19
N VAL A 156 -8.15 -8.64 7.97
CA VAL A 156 -7.53 -9.60 8.89
C VAL A 156 -7.29 -8.96 10.26
N PHE A 157 -6.77 -7.73 10.28
CA PHE A 157 -6.42 -7.02 11.52
C PHE A 157 -7.52 -6.08 12.05
N GLY A 158 -8.71 -6.09 11.42
CA GLY A 158 -9.87 -5.31 11.89
C GLY A 158 -9.73 -3.79 11.70
N THR A 159 -8.86 -3.33 10.80
CA THR A 159 -8.70 -1.91 10.43
C THR A 159 -9.46 -1.53 9.16
N PHE A 160 -10.21 -2.47 8.56
CA PHE A 160 -11.01 -2.20 7.36
C PHE A 160 -12.28 -1.41 7.70
N ARG A 161 -12.53 -0.35 6.93
CA ARG A 161 -13.77 0.41 6.96
C ARG A 161 -14.26 0.69 5.55
N GLU A 162 -15.51 0.34 5.28
CA GLU A 162 -16.12 0.65 4.00
C GLU A 162 -16.31 2.16 3.85
N ALA A 163 -15.98 2.70 2.67
CA ALA A 163 -16.26 4.09 2.34
C ALA A 163 -17.65 4.17 1.71
N THR A 164 -18.65 4.54 2.52
CA THR A 164 -20.02 4.72 2.04
C THR A 164 -20.04 5.76 0.91
N PRO A 165 -20.66 5.48 -0.26
CA PRO A 165 -20.85 6.48 -1.28
C PRO A 165 -21.61 7.70 -0.72
N PRO A 166 -21.27 8.93 -1.12
CA PRO A 166 -22.19 10.05 -0.96
C PRO A 166 -23.55 9.68 -1.55
N ALA A 167 -24.63 10.00 -0.84
CA ALA A 167 -26.00 9.58 -1.16
C ALA A 167 -26.46 9.92 -2.60
N GLU A 168 -25.79 10.85 -3.27
CA GLU A 168 -26.05 11.24 -4.66
C GLU A 168 -25.79 10.13 -5.69
N VAL A 169 -24.89 9.17 -5.41
CA VAL A 169 -24.59 8.07 -6.36
C VAL A 169 -25.65 6.96 -6.36
N LEU A 170 -26.49 6.89 -5.33
CA LEU A 170 -27.55 5.89 -5.22
C LEU A 170 -28.86 6.33 -5.91
N ARG A 171 -28.90 7.53 -6.48
CA ARG A 171 -30.08 8.12 -7.14
C ARG A 171 -29.94 8.30 -8.65
N ALA A 172 -28.86 7.78 -9.26
CA ALA A 172 -28.65 7.73 -10.70
C ALA A 172 -28.69 6.27 -11.17
#